data_AF-A0A9J6GSU4-F1
#
_entry.id   AF-A0A9J6GSU4-F1
#
_cell.length_a   1.000
_cell.length_b   1.000
_cell.length_c   1.000
_cell.angle_alpha   90.00
_cell.angle_beta   90.00
_cell.angle_gamma   90.00
#
_symmetry.space_group_name_H-M   'P 1'
#
loop_
_entity.id
_entity.type
_entity.pdbx_description
1 polymer ?
#
loop_
_entity_poly.entity_id
_entity_poly.type
_entity_poly.pdbx_seq_one_letter_code
_entity_poly.pdbx_strand_id
1 'polypeptide(L)'
;MRKASAWRRKWTPSNGTERPAETLVGPHANLGWITDAARKALVSKDTVVVFVSDGCTLIAQPAGVSWKKPFKDSLRETLESYIRAGTVTPKGNLNKPCREDVVNFVAKARAAVTEDISPAP
;
A
#
# COMPACT_ATOMS: atom_id res chain seq x y z
N MET A 1 -20.39 -24.00 -23.59
CA MET A 1 -19.48 -22.95 -24.10
C MET A 1 -19.27 -21.90 -23.00
N ARG A 2 -18.07 -21.83 -22.39
CA ARG A 2 -17.76 -20.79 -21.37
C ARG A 2 -17.18 -19.56 -22.09
N LYS A 3 -17.84 -18.41 -21.95
CA LYS A 3 -17.34 -17.12 -22.47
C LYS A 3 -16.02 -16.80 -21.78
N ALA A 4 -14.94 -16.70 -22.54
CA ALA A 4 -13.63 -16.30 -22.05
C ALA A 4 -13.70 -14.84 -21.57
N SER A 5 -13.31 -14.62 -20.31
CA SER A 5 -13.28 -13.33 -19.64
C SER A 5 -12.24 -12.42 -20.32
N ALA A 6 -12.70 -11.33 -20.94
CA ALA A 6 -11.93 -10.35 -21.71
C ALA A 6 -10.94 -9.48 -20.89
N TRP A 7 -10.41 -9.99 -19.78
CA TRP A 7 -9.62 -9.22 -18.81
C TRP A 7 -8.13 -9.60 -18.77
N ARG A 8 -7.70 -10.58 -19.57
CA ARG A 8 -6.27 -10.85 -19.79
C ARG A 8 -5.78 -10.05 -20.99
N ARG A 9 -5.56 -8.74 -20.81
CA ARG A 9 -4.68 -8.02 -21.74
C ARG A 9 -3.24 -8.45 -21.43
N LYS A 10 -2.68 -9.27 -22.31
CA LYS A 10 -1.25 -9.54 -22.37
C LYS A 10 -0.57 -8.19 -22.62
N TRP A 11 0.47 -7.87 -21.86
CA TRP A 11 1.19 -6.61 -22.02
C TRP A 11 1.76 -6.54 -23.44
N THR A 12 1.27 -5.60 -24.24
CA THR A 12 1.87 -5.22 -25.53
C THR A 12 2.49 -3.84 -25.33
N PRO A 13 3.78 -3.64 -25.68
CA PRO A 13 4.37 -2.31 -25.64
C PRO A 13 3.53 -1.38 -26.53
N SER A 14 3.02 -0.30 -25.95
CA SER A 14 2.29 0.73 -26.70
C SER A 14 3.30 1.58 -27.45
N ASN A 15 3.13 1.67 -28.77
CA ASN A 15 3.91 2.54 -29.63
C ASN A 15 3.45 3.99 -29.43
N GLY A 16 4.03 4.67 -28.43
CA GLY A 16 4.48 6.06 -28.52
C GLY A 16 3.49 7.23 -28.64
N THR A 17 2.16 7.08 -28.62
CA THR A 17 1.27 8.27 -28.78
C THR A 17 0.03 8.37 -27.89
N GLU A 18 -0.22 7.42 -27.00
CA GLU A 18 -1.35 7.51 -26.06
C GLU A 18 -0.84 7.94 -24.67
N ARG A 19 -1.54 8.88 -24.00
CA ARG A 19 -1.24 9.21 -22.59
C ARG A 19 -1.16 7.90 -21.81
N PRO A 20 -0.12 7.66 -21.01
CA PRO A 20 -0.01 6.41 -20.29
C PRO A 20 -1.18 6.32 -19.32
N ALA A 21 -2.03 5.31 -19.51
CA ALA A 21 -3.04 4.92 -18.55
C ALA A 21 -2.41 4.84 -17.15
N GLU A 22 -3.00 5.50 -16.15
CA GLU A 22 -2.53 5.39 -14.77
C GLU A 22 -2.51 3.91 -14.38
N THR A 23 -1.42 3.43 -13.78
CA THR A 23 -1.29 2.01 -13.43
C THR A 23 -1.42 1.81 -11.93
N LEU A 24 -2.39 0.99 -11.51
CA LEU A 24 -2.57 0.57 -10.13
C LEU A 24 -2.04 -0.85 -9.94
N VAL A 25 -1.02 -1.01 -9.10
CA VAL A 25 -0.42 -2.31 -8.76
C VAL A 25 -0.88 -2.78 -7.38
N GLY A 26 -1.56 -3.93 -7.30
CA GLY A 26 -2.12 -4.44 -6.05
C GLY A 26 -2.09 -5.98 -5.92
N PRO A 27 -2.33 -6.52 -4.72
CA PRO A 27 -2.33 -7.96 -4.47
C PRO A 27 -3.52 -8.70 -5.11
N HIS A 28 -3.31 -9.97 -5.48
CA HIS A 28 -4.30 -10.83 -6.14
C HIS A 28 -5.37 -11.38 -5.19
N ALA A 29 -5.04 -11.67 -3.93
CA ALA A 29 -5.93 -12.14 -2.84
C ALA A 29 -7.11 -11.20 -2.59
N ASN A 30 -7.01 -10.01 -3.17
CA ASN A 30 -7.86 -8.87 -2.96
C ASN A 30 -8.72 -8.62 -4.22
N LEU A 31 -9.16 -9.67 -4.92
CA LEU A 31 -10.15 -9.53 -6.00
C LEU A 31 -11.60 -9.42 -5.47
N GLY A 32 -11.86 -9.84 -4.23
CA GLY A 32 -13.21 -9.85 -3.63
C GLY A 32 -13.70 -8.51 -3.04
N TRP A 33 -12.82 -7.54 -2.78
CA TRP A 33 -13.15 -6.23 -2.17
C TRP A 33 -13.18 -5.07 -3.17
N ILE A 34 -12.78 -5.28 -4.44
CA ILE A 34 -12.98 -4.26 -5.47
C ILE A 34 -14.47 -4.21 -5.77
N THR A 35 -15.16 -3.32 -5.08
CA THR A 35 -16.57 -3.04 -5.29
C THR A 35 -16.81 -2.61 -6.73
N ASP A 36 -18.02 -2.82 -7.24
CA ASP A 36 -18.36 -2.31 -8.57
C ASP A 36 -18.23 -0.79 -8.68
N ALA A 37 -18.38 -0.07 -7.56
CA ALA A 37 -18.10 1.36 -7.50
C ALA A 37 -16.61 1.67 -7.74
N ALA A 38 -15.71 0.96 -7.06
CA ALA A 38 -14.26 1.10 -7.28
C ALA A 38 -13.88 0.72 -8.72
N ARG A 39 -14.49 -0.34 -9.26
CA ARG A 39 -14.28 -0.77 -10.66
C ARG A 39 -14.70 0.30 -11.66
N LYS A 40 -15.89 0.89 -11.49
CA LYS A 40 -16.39 1.98 -12.34
C LYS A 40 -15.47 3.21 -12.25
N ALA A 41 -15.00 3.55 -11.06
CA ALA A 41 -14.08 4.68 -10.87
C ALA A 41 -12.75 4.46 -11.61
N LEU A 42 -12.17 3.26 -11.53
CA LEU A 42 -10.93 2.92 -12.24
C LEU A 42 -11.10 2.97 -13.76
N VAL A 43 -12.23 2.48 -14.29
CA VAL A 43 -12.54 2.59 -15.72
C VAL A 43 -12.72 4.06 -16.14
N SER A 44 -13.40 4.88 -15.33
CA SER A 44 -13.61 6.30 -15.64
C SER A 44 -12.31 7.12 -15.68
N LYS A 45 -11.26 6.62 -15.03
CA LYS A 45 -9.93 7.25 -14.99
C LYS A 45 -8.93 6.63 -15.98
N ASP A 46 -9.39 5.71 -16.83
CA ASP A 46 -8.53 4.91 -17.70
C ASP A 46 -7.36 4.26 -16.94
N THR A 47 -7.63 3.74 -15.73
CA THR A 47 -6.61 3.13 -14.88
C THR A 47 -6.45 1.64 -15.18
N VAL A 48 -5.24 1.20 -15.52
CA VAL A 48 -4.88 -0.21 -15.69
C VAL A 48 -4.56 -0.84 -14.34
N VAL A 49 -5.19 -1.96 -14.02
CA VAL A 49 -4.93 -2.70 -12.77
C VAL A 49 -4.03 -3.90 -13.05
N VAL A 50 -2.89 -3.96 -12.35
CA VAL A 50 -1.94 -5.07 -12.39
C VAL A 50 -1.99 -5.81 -11.06
N PHE A 51 -2.23 -7.11 -11.13
CA PHE A 51 -2.29 -7.98 -9.95
C PHE A 51 -0.96 -8.68 -9.71
N VAL A 52 -0.45 -8.54 -8.49
CA VAL A 52 0.72 -9.27 -7.98
C VAL A 52 0.23 -10.50 -7.22
N SER A 53 0.76 -11.68 -7.55
CA SER A 53 0.48 -12.91 -6.82
C SER A 53 0.78 -12.76 -5.33
N ASP A 54 -0.01 -13.40 -4.47
CA ASP A 54 0.01 -13.11 -3.02
C ASP A 54 1.35 -13.39 -2.35
N GLY A 55 2.03 -14.46 -2.76
CA GLY A 55 3.39 -14.79 -2.30
C GLY A 55 4.48 -13.84 -2.81
N CYS A 56 4.17 -12.98 -3.77
CA CYS A 56 5.13 -12.08 -4.42
C CYS A 56 4.97 -10.62 -3.97
N THR A 57 4.02 -10.30 -3.09
CA THR A 57 3.73 -8.91 -2.70
C THR A 57 4.90 -8.20 -2.04
N LEU A 58 5.76 -8.91 -1.31
CA LEU A 58 6.97 -8.32 -0.69
C LEU A 58 8.15 -8.21 -1.67
N ILE A 59 8.05 -8.79 -2.86
CA ILE A 59 9.14 -8.89 -3.84
C ILE A 59 8.85 -8.04 -5.08
N ALA A 60 7.59 -7.98 -5.51
CA ALA A 60 7.18 -7.38 -6.78
C ALA A 60 6.18 -6.24 -6.62
N GLN A 61 5.51 -6.08 -5.47
CA GLN A 61 4.64 -4.93 -5.27
C GLN A 61 5.50 -3.75 -4.81
N PRO A 62 5.47 -2.60 -5.51
CA PRO A 62 6.30 -1.44 -5.17
C PRO A 62 6.21 -1.05 -3.70
N ALA A 63 4.99 -1.07 -3.13
CA ALA A 63 4.79 -0.78 -1.72
C ALA A 63 5.47 -1.77 -0.78
N GLY A 64 5.42 -3.07 -1.10
CA GLY A 64 6.04 -4.13 -0.29
C GLY A 64 7.57 -4.06 -0.30
N VAL A 65 8.15 -3.65 -1.43
CA VAL A 65 9.60 -3.55 -1.64
C VAL A 65 10.18 -2.25 -1.08
N SER A 66 9.57 -1.11 -1.39
CA SER A 66 10.17 0.21 -1.16
C SER A 66 9.92 0.76 0.24
N TRP A 67 8.67 0.95 0.64
CA TRP A 67 8.36 1.77 1.81
C TRP A 67 7.76 1.00 2.98
N LYS A 68 7.17 -0.18 2.76
CA LYS A 68 6.42 -0.89 3.82
C LYS A 68 7.33 -1.37 4.96
N LYS A 69 8.55 -1.80 4.67
CA LYS A 69 9.53 -2.18 5.69
C LYS A 69 9.99 -0.98 6.53
N PRO A 70 10.59 0.08 5.96
CA PRO A 70 11.04 1.23 6.75
C PRO A 70 9.90 1.91 7.52
N PHE A 71 8.71 1.98 6.93
CA PHE A 71 7.51 2.47 7.64
C PHE A 71 7.20 1.64 8.89
N LYS A 72 7.18 0.31 8.78
CA LYS A 72 6.88 -0.59 9.90
C LYS A 72 7.95 -0.52 10.99
N ASP A 73 9.21 -0.44 10.59
CA ASP A 73 10.34 -0.36 11.52
C ASP A 73 10.25 0.94 12.34
N SER A 74 10.01 2.08 11.69
CA SER A 74 9.83 3.38 12.37
C SER A 74 8.57 3.42 13.24
N LEU A 75 7.46 2.83 12.78
CA LEU A 75 6.22 2.74 13.57
C LEU A 75 6.45 1.93 14.84
N ARG A 76 7.18 0.81 14.74
CA ARG A 76 7.52 -0.04 15.88
C ARG A 76 8.39 0.70 16.90
N GLU A 77 9.43 1.39 16.45
CA GLU A 77 10.30 2.18 17.32
C GLU A 77 9.53 3.28 18.07
N THR A 78 8.59 3.94 17.38
CA THR A 78 7.77 4.99 17.98
C THR A 78 6.82 4.43 19.03
N LEU A 79 6.23 3.27 18.78
CA LEU A 79 5.39 2.57 19.76
C LEU A 79 6.19 2.08 20.97
N GLU A 80 7.38 1.51 20.75
CA GLU A 80 8.28 1.07 21.83
C GLU A 80 8.72 2.25 22.71
N SER A 81 8.96 3.42 22.10
CA SER A 81 9.27 4.65 22.83
C SER A 81 8.10 5.13 23.69
N TYR A 82 6.87 5.07 23.16
CA TYR A 82 5.66 5.40 23.92
C TYR A 82 5.46 4.45 25.11
N ILE A 83 5.65 3.14 24.90
CA ILE A 83 5.56 2.13 25.96
C ILE A 83 6.61 2.40 27.05
N ARG A 84 7.84 2.75 26.67
CA ARG A 84 8.94 3.05 27.60
C ARG A 84 8.70 4.34 28.40
N ALA A 85 8.13 5.37 27.77
CA ALA A 85 7.77 6.63 28.45
C ALA A 85 6.63 6.44 29.47
N GLY A 86 5.73 5.48 29.20
CA GLY A 86 5.09 4.68 30.25
C GLY A 86 4.26 5.45 31.27
N THR A 87 3.23 6.20 30.84
CA THR A 87 2.18 6.59 31.81
C THR A 87 1.28 5.39 32.08
N VAL A 88 1.10 5.08 33.35
CA VAL A 88 0.27 3.96 33.79
C VAL A 88 -1.04 4.46 34.38
N THR A 89 -2.10 3.71 34.18
CA THR A 89 -3.37 3.86 34.89
C THR A 89 -3.16 3.66 36.40
N PRO A 90 -4.09 4.12 37.26
CA PRO A 90 -4.05 3.82 38.69
C PRO A 90 -4.02 2.31 39.02
N LYS A 91 -4.43 1.45 38.08
CA LYS A 91 -4.36 -0.02 38.18
C LYS A 91 -3.02 -0.62 37.70
N GLY A 92 -2.06 0.21 37.31
CA GLY A 92 -0.74 -0.21 36.84
C GLY A 92 -0.66 -0.64 35.37
N ASN A 93 -1.77 -0.61 34.61
CA ASN A 93 -1.75 -0.89 33.17
C ASN A 93 -1.21 0.30 32.39
N LEU A 94 -0.47 0.05 31.29
CA LEU A 94 -0.06 1.10 30.36
C LEU A 94 -1.28 1.83 29.78
N ASN A 95 -1.21 3.16 29.74
CA ASN A 95 -2.24 3.96 29.09
C ASN A 95 -2.28 3.66 27.60
N LYS A 96 -3.49 3.42 27.09
CA LYS A 96 -3.69 3.24 25.64
C LYS A 96 -3.38 4.56 24.93
N PRO A 97 -2.67 4.52 23.78
CA PRO A 97 -2.46 5.72 22.99
C PRO A 97 -3.80 6.31 22.58
N CYS A 98 -3.93 7.62 22.70
CA CYS A 98 -5.11 8.33 22.22
C CYS A 98 -5.07 8.45 20.69
N ARG A 99 -6.14 9.01 20.10
CA ARG A 99 -6.20 9.23 18.65
C ARG A 99 -5.04 10.07 18.14
N GLU A 100 -4.67 11.11 18.88
CA GLU A 100 -3.59 12.03 18.49
C GLU A 100 -2.22 11.34 18.53
N ASP A 101 -1.97 10.50 19.54
CA ASP A 101 -0.77 9.67 19.60
C ASP A 101 -0.66 8.77 18.37
N VAL A 102 -1.74 8.07 18.00
CA VAL A 102 -1.76 7.20 16.82
C VAL A 102 -1.48 7.98 15.54
N VAL A 103 -2.07 9.16 15.38
CA VAL A 103 -1.80 10.04 14.22
C VAL A 103 -0.34 10.46 14.18
N ASN A 104 0.22 10.86 15.32
CA ASN A 104 1.63 11.24 15.44
C ASN A 104 2.57 10.08 15.13
N PHE A 105 2.25 8.86 15.57
CA PHE A 105 3.04 7.66 15.26
C PHE A 105 3.08 7.38 13.76
N VAL A 106 1.91 7.44 13.10
CA VAL A 106 1.81 7.21 11.65
C VAL A 106 2.51 8.33 10.86
N ALA A 107 2.35 9.58 11.28
CA ALA A 107 3.00 10.72 10.63
C ALA A 107 4.53 10.62 10.72
N LYS A 108 5.07 10.29 11.90
CA LYS A 108 6.50 10.08 12.10
C LYS A 108 7.02 8.90 11.27
N ALA A 109 6.31 7.78 11.28
CA ALA A 109 6.66 6.60 10.48
C ALA A 109 6.64 6.89 8.98
N ARG A 110 5.72 7.75 8.51
CA ARG A 110 5.67 8.17 7.11
C ARG A 110 6.81 9.10 6.74
N ALA A 111 7.19 10.03 7.62
CA ALA A 111 8.32 10.93 7.41
C ALA A 111 9.67 10.19 7.38
N ALA A 112 9.77 9.04 8.04
CA ALA A 112 10.97 8.19 8.04
C ALA A 112 11.16 7.37 6.74
N VAL A 113 10.13 7.28 5.89
CA VAL A 113 10.27 6.66 4.57
C VAL A 113 10.97 7.66 3.64
N THR A 114 12.23 7.40 3.33
CA THR A 114 12.92 8.10 2.24
C THR A 114 12.35 7.61 0.91
N GLU A 115 11.98 8.54 0.02
CA GLU A 115 11.77 8.17 -1.38
C GLU A 115 13.15 7.84 -1.96
N ASP A 116 13.47 6.55 -2.02
CA ASP A 116 14.55 6.12 -2.89
C ASP A 116 14.03 6.27 -4.32
N ILE A 117 14.20 7.48 -4.85
CA ILE A 117 13.89 7.83 -6.24
C ILE A 117 14.95 7.11 -7.06
N SER A 118 14.74 5.82 -7.33
CA SER A 118 15.45 5.13 -8.40
C SER A 118 15.15 5.92 -9.68
N PRO A 119 16.14 6.57 -10.33
CA PRO A 119 15.88 7.19 -11.62
C PRO A 119 15.41 6.07 -12.56
N ALA A 120 14.31 6.34 -13.25
CA ALA A 120 13.81 5.42 -14.28
C ALA A 120 14.93 5.16 -15.31
N PRO A 121 15.08 3.92 -15.81
CA PRO A 121 15.98 3.63 -16.93
C PRO A 121 15.52 4.35 -18.21
#